data_AF-A0A5C7GSZ1-F1
#
_entry.id   AF-A0A5C7GSZ1-F1
#
_cell.length_a   1.000
_cell.length_b   1.000
_cell.length_c   1.000
_cell.angle_alpha   90.00
_cell.angle_beta   90.00
_cell.angle_gamma   90.00
#
_symmetry.space_group_name_H-M   'P 1'
#
loop_
_entity.id
_entity.type
_entity.pdbx_description
1 polymer ?
#
loop_
_entity_poly.entity_id
_entity_poly.type
_entity_poly.pdbx_seq_one_letter_code
_entity_poly.pdbx_strand_id
1 'polypeptide(L)'
;MAEEQERKKRVVVESLGWLTESSIMPKKQRSIEGVGPSSILELKAQVYKSQEETKKSKELSGADVEFHRAKKKMAPRDSFSAKNSGVDARAYKDKLELKAVQDGSVSRAALERKAELYDKLVRGELSDEEENEKYCVDFFQKGLDKEETQQPQVRDDSAGVPPEDEDSKNDASTFFNVKFVAPGRTAGAFDNDEHKRFVREVHEEVNQAREQASELKLRRQEQAETRREKLRQAYLRKLLEKQKAASNAEQT
;
A
#
# COMPACT_ATOMS: atom_id res chain seq x y z
N MET A 1 -62.40 44.20 22.21
CA MET A 1 -61.32 44.70 23.09
C MET A 1 -61.24 43.71 24.25
N ALA A 2 -60.26 42.84 24.45
CA ALA A 2 -58.89 42.75 23.96
C ALA A 2 -58.45 41.27 23.98
N GLU A 3 -57.44 40.96 23.17
CA GLU A 3 -56.91 39.63 22.85
C GLU A 3 -56.31 38.89 24.06
N GLU A 4 -56.73 37.64 24.25
CA GLU A 4 -56.05 36.68 25.12
C GLU A 4 -54.98 35.94 24.31
N GLN A 5 -53.79 36.53 24.22
CA GLN A 5 -52.65 35.90 23.56
C GLN A 5 -52.02 34.85 24.47
N GLU A 6 -52.19 33.57 24.12
CA GLU A 6 -51.44 32.44 24.68
C GLU A 6 -49.92 32.66 24.52
N ARG A 7 -49.26 33.14 25.58
CA ARG A 7 -47.79 33.20 25.64
C ARG A 7 -47.24 31.80 25.88
N LYS A 8 -47.10 31.02 24.80
CA LYS A 8 -46.29 29.79 24.79
C LYS A 8 -44.84 30.17 25.06
N LYS A 9 -44.37 29.90 26.29
CA LYS A 9 -42.98 30.03 26.70
C LYS A 9 -42.12 29.16 25.76
N ARG A 10 -41.41 29.78 24.81
CA ARG A 10 -40.37 29.10 24.04
C ARG A 10 -39.28 28.74 25.02
N VAL A 11 -39.16 27.45 25.33
CA VAL A 11 -37.96 26.92 26.00
C VAL A 11 -36.83 27.09 24.98
N VAL A 12 -36.07 28.17 25.14
CA VAL A 12 -34.81 28.35 24.42
C VAL A 12 -33.83 27.43 25.15
N VAL A 13 -33.82 26.16 24.75
CA VAL A 13 -32.68 25.30 25.04
C VAL A 13 -31.53 25.90 24.25
N GLU A 14 -30.47 26.31 24.95
CA GLU A 14 -29.21 26.70 24.34
C GLU A 14 -28.82 25.57 23.39
N SER A 15 -28.91 25.82 22.09
CA SER A 15 -28.55 24.82 21.10
C SER A 15 -27.07 24.52 21.31
N LEU A 16 -26.74 23.26 21.61
CA LEU A 16 -25.35 22.76 21.70
C LEU A 16 -24.71 22.68 20.30
N GLY A 17 -24.91 23.75 19.52
CA GLY A 17 -24.48 23.96 18.16
C GLY A 17 -24.67 22.76 17.22
N TRP A 18 -23.79 22.72 16.25
CA TRP A 18 -23.59 21.64 15.29
C TRP A 18 -23.33 20.26 15.92
N LEU A 19 -22.93 20.17 17.19
CA LEU A 19 -22.56 18.91 17.84
C LEU A 19 -23.77 18.02 18.18
N THR A 20 -24.94 18.61 18.46
CA THR A 20 -26.14 17.84 18.85
C THR A 20 -27.33 18.06 17.91
N GLU A 21 -27.47 19.26 17.32
CA GLU A 21 -28.61 19.54 16.43
C GLU A 21 -28.46 18.95 15.02
N SER A 22 -27.24 18.70 14.56
CA SER A 22 -27.00 18.15 13.21
C SER A 22 -27.27 16.64 13.13
N SER A 23 -27.25 15.92 14.27
CA SER A 23 -27.45 14.47 14.29
C SER A 23 -28.90 14.06 14.04
N ILE A 24 -29.87 14.93 14.30
CA ILE A 24 -31.29 14.71 13.97
C ILE A 24 -31.60 15.52 12.71
N MET A 25 -31.90 14.83 11.61
CA MET A 25 -32.36 15.52 10.40
C MET A 25 -33.64 16.31 10.71
N PRO A 26 -33.72 17.60 10.32
CA PRO A 26 -34.94 18.38 10.47
C PRO A 26 -36.11 17.67 9.74
N LYS A 27 -37.18 17.35 10.47
CA LYS A 27 -38.39 16.74 9.88
C LYS A 27 -39.06 17.63 8.82
N LYS A 28 -38.86 18.94 8.92
CA LYS A 28 -39.36 19.94 7.97
C LYS A 28 -38.18 20.61 7.28
N GLN A 29 -38.31 20.86 5.98
CA GLN A 29 -37.31 21.56 5.20
C GLN A 29 -37.11 22.98 5.76
N ARG A 30 -35.87 23.30 6.16
CA ARG A 30 -35.48 24.65 6.56
C ARG A 30 -35.03 25.41 5.30
N SER A 31 -35.45 26.65 5.14
CA SER A 31 -34.94 27.54 4.09
C SER A 31 -33.48 27.86 4.39
N ILE A 32 -32.61 27.64 3.41
CA ILE A 32 -31.19 27.97 3.52
C ILE A 32 -31.01 29.36 2.89
N GLU A 33 -30.38 30.27 3.63
CA GLU A 33 -30.09 31.61 3.13
C GLU A 33 -29.22 31.53 1.86
N GLY A 34 -29.60 32.24 0.81
CA GLY A 34 -28.90 32.21 -0.49
C GLY A 34 -29.21 31.03 -1.40
N VAL A 35 -30.04 30.06 -0.99
CA VAL A 35 -30.45 28.93 -1.85
C VAL A 35 -31.93 29.03 -2.23
N GLY A 36 -32.20 29.13 -3.53
CA GLY A 36 -33.57 29.16 -4.06
C GLY A 36 -34.30 27.82 -3.92
N PRO A 37 -35.64 27.82 -3.77
CA PRO A 37 -36.43 26.59 -3.65
C PRO A 37 -36.34 25.70 -4.90
N SER A 38 -36.15 26.29 -6.09
CA SER A 38 -35.93 25.58 -7.35
C SER A 38 -34.62 24.77 -7.34
N SER A 39 -33.53 25.35 -6.85
CA SER A 39 -32.22 24.67 -6.74
C SER A 39 -32.30 23.47 -5.78
N ILE A 40 -33.05 23.59 -4.68
CA ILE A 40 -33.27 22.46 -3.76
C ILE A 40 -34.06 21.32 -4.43
N LEU A 41 -35.06 21.66 -5.25
CA LEU A 41 -35.82 20.66 -6.00
C LEU A 41 -34.97 19.98 -7.08
N GLU A 42 -34.12 20.74 -7.77
CA GLU A 42 -33.18 20.20 -8.76
C GLU A 42 -32.17 19.24 -8.11
N LEU A 43 -31.61 19.60 -6.96
CA LEU A 43 -30.73 18.72 -6.19
C LEU A 43 -31.45 17.45 -5.73
N LYS A 44 -32.69 17.55 -5.25
CA LYS A 44 -33.51 16.38 -4.93
C LYS A 44 -33.72 15.48 -6.16
N ALA A 45 -33.97 16.08 -7.33
CA ALA A 45 -34.09 15.32 -8.57
C ALA A 45 -32.79 14.61 -8.93
N GLN A 46 -31.63 15.26 -8.77
CA GLN A 46 -30.32 14.66 -9.03
C GLN A 46 -29.99 13.52 -8.07
N VAL A 47 -30.29 13.70 -6.77
CA VAL A 47 -30.15 12.64 -5.76
C VAL A 47 -31.05 11.46 -6.09
N TYR A 48 -32.29 11.72 -6.51
CA TYR A 48 -33.23 10.67 -6.89
C TYR A 48 -32.76 9.91 -8.14
N LYS A 49 -32.30 10.61 -9.18
CA LYS A 49 -31.69 10.00 -10.38
C LYS A 49 -30.51 9.09 -10.01
N SER A 50 -29.59 9.57 -9.17
CA SER A 50 -28.45 8.77 -8.70
C SER A 50 -28.90 7.53 -7.89
N GLN A 51 -29.92 7.65 -7.04
CA GLN A 51 -30.50 6.50 -6.34
C GLN A 51 -31.16 5.50 -7.29
N GLU A 52 -31.83 5.97 -8.35
CA GLU A 52 -32.38 5.07 -9.37
C GLU A 52 -31.28 4.40 -10.19
N GLU A 53 -30.22 5.10 -10.58
CA GLU A 53 -29.09 4.54 -11.29
C GLU A 53 -28.33 3.50 -10.46
N THR A 54 -28.18 3.72 -9.15
CA THR A 54 -27.59 2.72 -8.24
C THR A 54 -28.49 1.50 -8.05
N LYS A 55 -29.82 1.67 -8.01
CA LYS A 55 -30.77 0.54 -7.99
C LYS A 55 -30.76 -0.22 -9.31
N LYS A 56 -30.85 0.48 -10.44
CA LYS A 56 -30.79 -0.10 -11.79
C LYS A 56 -29.45 -0.80 -12.02
N SER A 57 -28.33 -0.19 -11.66
CA SER A 57 -27.02 -0.86 -11.77
C SER A 57 -26.89 -2.05 -10.84
N LYS A 58 -27.50 -2.03 -9.64
CA LYS A 58 -27.56 -3.20 -8.76
C LYS A 58 -28.45 -4.31 -9.32
N GLU A 59 -29.56 -3.97 -9.97
CA GLU A 59 -30.44 -4.91 -10.67
C GLU A 59 -29.77 -5.49 -11.92
N LEU A 60 -29.09 -4.66 -12.71
CA LEU A 60 -28.32 -5.06 -13.90
C LEU A 60 -27.05 -5.86 -13.54
N SER A 61 -26.44 -5.60 -12.37
CA SER A 61 -25.25 -6.30 -11.88
C SER A 61 -25.56 -7.65 -11.22
N GLY A 62 -26.82 -8.08 -11.12
CA GLY A 62 -27.15 -9.36 -10.49
C GLY A 62 -28.64 -9.62 -10.34
N ALA A 63 -29.30 -9.95 -11.46
CA ALA A 63 -30.55 -10.68 -11.44
C ALA A 63 -30.27 -12.15 -11.09
N ASP A 64 -29.95 -12.43 -9.82
CA ASP A 64 -30.37 -13.70 -9.22
C ASP A 64 -31.73 -13.42 -8.58
N VAL A 65 -32.78 -13.91 -9.23
CA VAL A 65 -34.18 -13.79 -8.80
C VAL A 65 -34.38 -14.72 -7.61
N GLU A 66 -33.80 -14.38 -6.46
CA GLU A 66 -34.05 -15.06 -5.20
C GLU A 66 -35.28 -14.40 -4.55
N PHE A 67 -36.46 -14.93 -4.89
CA PHE A 67 -37.75 -14.64 -4.25
C PHE A 67 -37.57 -14.35 -2.76
N HIS A 68 -38.04 -13.18 -2.32
CA HIS A 68 -38.29 -12.74 -0.93
C HIS A 68 -37.84 -13.68 0.20
N ARG A 69 -36.55 -14.01 0.27
CA ARG A 69 -35.97 -14.67 1.44
C ARG A 69 -35.61 -13.60 2.44
N ALA A 70 -35.89 -13.87 3.72
CA ALA A 70 -35.54 -13.00 4.84
C ALA A 70 -34.12 -12.44 4.66
N LYS A 71 -33.99 -11.10 4.80
CA LYS A 71 -32.76 -10.31 4.63
C LYS A 71 -31.53 -11.16 4.98
N LYS A 72 -30.79 -11.65 3.98
CA LYS A 72 -29.43 -12.17 4.21
C LYS A 72 -28.71 -11.04 4.91
N LYS A 73 -28.36 -11.23 6.19
CA LYS A 73 -27.48 -10.30 6.91
C LYS A 73 -26.27 -10.18 6.02
N MET A 74 -26.08 -9.02 5.39
CA MET A 74 -24.90 -8.78 4.59
C MET A 74 -23.74 -9.07 5.53
N ALA A 75 -23.00 -10.15 5.26
CA ALA A 75 -21.75 -10.37 5.95
C ALA A 75 -20.98 -9.05 5.85
N PRO A 76 -20.42 -8.53 6.95
CA PRO A 76 -19.74 -7.25 6.92
C PRO A 76 -18.74 -7.31 5.76
N ARG A 77 -19.01 -6.54 4.71
CA ARG A 77 -18.08 -6.42 3.59
C ARG A 77 -16.83 -5.87 4.22
N ASP A 78 -15.81 -6.71 4.30
CA ASP A 78 -14.51 -6.29 4.78
C ASP A 78 -14.07 -5.13 3.88
N SER A 79 -14.01 -3.93 4.45
CA SER A 79 -13.62 -2.70 3.75
C SER A 79 -12.21 -2.81 3.16
N PHE A 80 -11.41 -3.77 3.63
CA PHE A 80 -10.08 -4.08 3.10
C PHE A 80 -10.07 -5.13 1.97
N SER A 81 -11.21 -5.74 1.64
CA SER A 81 -11.29 -6.76 0.57
C SER A 81 -11.27 -6.16 -0.85
N ALA A 82 -11.59 -4.87 -0.98
CA ALA A 82 -11.50 -4.17 -2.25
C ALA A 82 -10.03 -3.85 -2.55
N LYS A 83 -9.37 -4.73 -3.32
CA LYS A 83 -8.02 -4.47 -3.83
C LYS A 83 -8.08 -3.37 -4.90
N ASN A 84 -7.04 -2.54 -4.95
CA ASN A 84 -6.85 -1.59 -6.03
C ASN A 84 -6.74 -2.31 -7.37
N SER A 85 -7.32 -1.73 -8.43
CA SER A 85 -7.17 -2.26 -9.78
C SER A 85 -5.67 -2.30 -10.17
N GLY A 86 -5.24 -3.43 -10.76
CA GLY A 86 -3.85 -3.62 -11.17
C GLY A 86 -2.91 -4.20 -10.12
N VAL A 87 -3.36 -4.40 -8.87
CA VAL A 87 -2.55 -5.11 -7.84
C VAL A 87 -2.28 -6.55 -8.26
N ASP A 88 -3.32 -7.27 -8.73
CA ASP A 88 -3.15 -8.65 -9.16
C ASP A 88 -2.30 -8.77 -10.45
N ALA A 89 -2.37 -7.78 -11.34
CA ALA A 89 -1.53 -7.72 -12.54
C ALA A 89 -0.05 -7.51 -12.20
N ARG A 90 0.24 -6.63 -11.23
CA ARG A 90 1.61 -6.43 -10.72
C ARG A 90 2.11 -7.68 -9.99
N ALA A 91 1.31 -8.25 -9.10
CA ALA A 91 1.66 -9.47 -8.38
C ALA A 91 1.94 -10.64 -9.33
N TYR A 92 1.23 -10.74 -10.45
CA TYR A 92 1.50 -11.75 -11.47
C TYR A 92 2.85 -11.53 -12.17
N LYS A 93 3.19 -10.29 -12.52
CA LYS A 93 4.51 -9.94 -13.09
C LYS A 93 5.64 -10.25 -12.11
N ASP A 94 5.52 -9.77 -10.87
CA ASP A 94 6.52 -10.00 -9.82
C ASP A 94 6.73 -11.51 -9.59
N LYS A 95 5.66 -12.30 -9.64
CA LYS A 95 5.75 -13.77 -9.52
C LYS A 95 6.49 -14.42 -10.69
N LEU A 96 6.33 -13.91 -11.92
CA LEU A 96 7.07 -14.43 -13.09
C LEU A 96 8.55 -14.04 -13.02
N GLU A 97 8.85 -12.81 -12.61
CA GLU A 97 10.22 -12.33 -12.47
C GLU A 97 10.97 -13.09 -11.37
N LEU A 98 10.34 -13.29 -10.21
CA LEU A 98 10.93 -14.10 -9.13
C LEU A 98 11.14 -15.56 -9.54
N LYS A 99 10.24 -16.14 -10.34
CA LYS A 99 10.46 -17.48 -10.92
C LYS A 99 11.64 -17.51 -11.87
N ALA A 100 11.77 -16.54 -12.78
CA ALA A 100 12.91 -16.48 -13.69
C ALA A 100 14.25 -16.33 -12.95
N VAL A 101 14.26 -15.61 -11.82
CA VAL A 101 15.42 -15.49 -10.93
C VAL A 101 15.71 -16.80 -10.20
N GLN A 102 14.67 -17.49 -9.69
CA GLN A 102 14.83 -18.77 -8.99
C GLN A 102 15.22 -19.93 -9.92
N ASP A 103 14.61 -19.99 -11.11
CA ASP A 103 14.89 -21.01 -12.14
C ASP A 103 16.26 -20.80 -12.80
N GLY A 104 16.91 -19.65 -12.56
CA GLY A 104 18.22 -19.32 -13.08
C GLY A 104 18.27 -19.18 -14.61
N SER A 105 17.11 -19.08 -15.28
CA SER A 105 17.01 -19.08 -16.75
C SER A 105 17.74 -17.89 -17.38
N VAL A 106 17.67 -16.72 -16.74
CA VAL A 106 18.40 -15.52 -17.16
C VAL A 106 19.91 -15.74 -17.05
N SER A 107 20.37 -16.34 -15.94
CA SER A 107 21.79 -16.64 -15.75
C SER A 107 22.29 -17.69 -16.76
N ARG A 108 21.45 -18.68 -17.09
CA ARG A 108 21.76 -19.71 -18.09
C ARG A 108 21.88 -19.12 -19.49
N ALA A 109 20.94 -18.27 -19.90
CA ALA A 109 21.00 -17.58 -21.19
C ALA A 109 22.19 -16.63 -21.29
N ALA A 110 22.57 -15.97 -20.19
CA ALA A 110 23.77 -15.14 -20.13
C ALA A 110 25.05 -15.98 -20.28
N LEU A 111 25.12 -17.13 -19.60
CA LEU A 111 26.26 -18.05 -19.70
C LEU A 111 26.38 -18.69 -21.08
N GLU A 112 25.25 -19.01 -21.72
CA GLU A 112 25.21 -19.54 -23.09
C GLU A 112 25.74 -18.52 -24.10
N ARG A 113 25.29 -17.26 -24.04
CA ARG A 113 25.87 -16.17 -24.85
C ARG A 113 27.36 -15.98 -24.59
N LYS A 114 27.79 -16.10 -23.34
CA LYS A 114 29.21 -16.00 -22.99
C LYS A 114 30.01 -17.15 -23.59
N ALA A 115 29.47 -18.38 -23.55
CA ALA A 115 30.09 -19.54 -24.17
C ALA A 115 30.18 -19.40 -25.69
N GLU A 116 29.11 -18.96 -26.36
CA GLU A 116 29.12 -18.67 -27.79
C GLU A 116 30.17 -17.64 -28.17
N LEU A 117 30.37 -16.59 -27.36
CA LEU A 117 31.44 -15.61 -27.58
C LEU A 117 32.83 -16.24 -27.47
N TYR A 118 33.05 -17.09 -26.46
CA TYR A 118 34.33 -17.81 -26.34
C TYR A 118 34.55 -18.79 -27.50
N ASP A 119 33.52 -19.51 -27.93
CA ASP A 119 33.62 -20.43 -29.07
C ASP A 119 33.94 -19.69 -30.36
N LYS A 120 33.37 -18.49 -30.57
CA LYS A 120 33.69 -17.61 -31.71
C LYS A 120 35.11 -17.05 -31.63
N LEU A 121 35.58 -16.66 -30.44
CA LEU A 121 36.96 -16.24 -30.19
C LEU A 121 37.94 -17.36 -30.53
N VAL A 122 37.68 -18.57 -30.05
CA VAL A 122 38.52 -19.76 -30.30
C VAL A 122 38.53 -20.12 -31.78
N ARG A 123 37.39 -19.99 -32.44
CA ARG A 123 37.26 -20.27 -33.88
C ARG A 123 37.87 -19.17 -34.76
N GLY A 124 38.17 -18.00 -34.22
CA GLY A 124 38.63 -16.84 -34.99
C GLY A 124 37.56 -16.28 -35.93
N GLU A 125 36.28 -16.54 -35.65
CA GLU A 125 35.12 -16.04 -36.40
C GLU A 125 34.55 -14.73 -35.81
N LEU A 126 35.21 -14.16 -34.80
CA LEU A 126 34.96 -12.77 -34.49
C LEU A 126 35.46 -11.96 -35.69
N SER A 127 34.51 -11.41 -36.44
CA SER A 127 34.78 -10.37 -37.41
C SER A 127 35.55 -9.26 -36.69
N ASP A 128 36.84 -9.10 -36.97
CA ASP A 128 37.68 -8.01 -36.45
C ASP A 128 37.30 -6.64 -37.09
N GLU A 129 36.06 -6.49 -37.55
CA GLU A 129 35.81 -5.82 -38.83
C GLU A 129 34.64 -4.83 -38.82
N GLU A 130 34.21 -4.27 -37.68
CA GLU A 130 33.21 -3.18 -37.72
C GLU A 130 33.52 -1.93 -36.86
N GLU A 131 34.56 -1.92 -36.02
CA GLU A 131 34.86 -0.76 -35.16
C GLU A 131 36.28 -0.20 -35.29
N ASN A 132 37.19 -0.93 -35.94
CA ASN A 132 38.59 -0.54 -36.01
C ASN A 132 38.84 0.67 -36.92
N GLU A 133 37.96 1.00 -37.87
CA GLU A 133 38.10 2.23 -38.68
C GLU A 133 37.48 3.45 -38.01
N LYS A 134 36.52 3.26 -37.09
CA LYS A 134 35.80 4.36 -36.43
C LYS A 134 36.63 5.04 -35.34
N TYR A 135 37.56 4.30 -34.75
CA TYR A 135 38.46 4.76 -33.69
C TYR A 135 39.93 4.86 -34.13
N CYS A 136 40.28 4.40 -35.34
CA CYS A 136 41.60 4.67 -35.91
C CYS A 136 41.68 6.12 -36.38
N VAL A 137 42.64 6.86 -35.85
CA VAL A 137 42.96 8.21 -36.30
C VAL A 137 43.66 8.11 -37.65
N ASP A 138 43.05 8.64 -38.72
CA ASP A 138 43.73 8.81 -40.00
C ASP A 138 44.71 10.00 -39.91
N PHE A 139 45.98 9.67 -39.75
CA PHE A 139 47.05 10.67 -39.65
C PHE A 139 47.26 11.46 -40.95
N PHE A 140 46.82 10.94 -42.10
CA PHE A 140 46.94 11.65 -43.37
C PHE A 140 45.86 12.72 -43.53
N GLN A 141 44.64 12.47 -43.05
CA GLN A 141 43.59 13.49 -42.98
C GLN A 141 43.93 14.62 -42.00
N LYS A 142 44.54 14.30 -40.86
CA LYS A 142 44.91 15.29 -39.83
C LYS A 142 45.93 16.36 -40.30
N GLY A 143 46.65 16.10 -41.39
CA GLY A 143 47.59 17.06 -41.99
C GLY A 143 46.95 18.08 -42.92
N LEU A 144 45.83 17.74 -43.58
CA LEU A 144 45.19 18.58 -44.59
C LEU A 144 44.20 19.58 -43.98
N ASP A 145 43.51 19.22 -42.91
CA ASP A 145 42.51 20.08 -42.26
C ASP A 145 43.11 21.29 -41.50
N LYS A 146 44.43 21.32 -41.30
CA LYS A 146 45.09 22.41 -40.54
C LYS A 146 45.32 23.69 -41.34
N GLU A 147 45.23 23.66 -42.67
CA GLU A 147 45.46 24.86 -43.49
C GLU A 147 44.18 25.65 -43.84
N GLU A 148 42.97 25.06 -43.74
CA GLU A 148 41.75 25.72 -44.25
C GLU A 148 40.88 26.43 -43.18
N THR A 149 41.09 26.20 -41.88
CA THR A 149 40.22 26.75 -40.82
C THR A 149 40.65 28.09 -40.19
N GLN A 150 41.52 28.89 -40.84
CA GLN A 150 41.79 30.26 -40.39
C GLN A 150 40.79 31.26 -40.98
N GLN A 151 39.57 31.31 -40.44
CA GLN A 151 38.70 32.49 -40.56
C GLN A 151 38.15 32.86 -39.16
N PRO A 152 38.43 34.08 -38.64
CA PRO A 152 38.17 34.39 -37.24
C PRO A 152 36.76 34.97 -37.04
N GLN A 153 35.95 34.36 -36.18
CA GLN A 153 34.82 35.04 -35.54
C GLN A 153 34.80 34.78 -34.02
N VAL A 154 35.42 35.73 -33.32
CA VAL A 154 35.07 36.35 -32.03
C VAL A 154 33.94 35.71 -31.20
N ARG A 155 34.25 35.23 -29.98
CA ARG A 155 33.80 35.75 -28.66
C ARG A 155 33.86 34.70 -27.54
N ASP A 156 34.78 34.96 -26.61
CA ASP A 156 34.67 34.97 -25.15
C ASP A 156 34.36 33.72 -24.27
N ASP A 157 35.19 33.65 -23.22
CA ASP A 157 34.98 33.18 -21.84
C ASP A 157 35.36 31.74 -21.40
N SER A 158 36.63 31.64 -21.00
CA SER A 158 37.14 31.22 -19.67
C SER A 158 36.55 29.99 -18.95
N ALA A 159 37.39 28.96 -18.72
CA ALA A 159 37.75 28.47 -17.37
C ALA A 159 38.56 27.15 -17.38
N GLY A 160 39.76 27.19 -16.78
CA GLY A 160 40.24 26.17 -15.82
C GLY A 160 40.82 24.85 -16.33
N VAL A 161 42.13 24.83 -16.59
CA VAL A 161 42.99 23.63 -16.57
C VAL A 161 43.40 23.32 -15.11
N PRO A 162 43.53 22.05 -14.71
CA PRO A 162 44.54 21.67 -13.72
C PRO A 162 45.58 20.69 -14.31
N PRO A 163 46.85 20.77 -13.88
CA PRO A 163 47.93 19.92 -14.37
C PRO A 163 47.93 18.54 -13.72
N GLU A 164 48.50 17.58 -14.45
CA GLU A 164 48.82 16.23 -13.99
C GLU A 164 50.16 16.26 -13.23
N ASP A 165 50.19 15.65 -12.04
CA ASP A 165 51.42 15.23 -11.36
C ASP A 165 51.31 13.73 -11.04
N GLU A 166 52.24 12.97 -11.61
CA GLU A 166 52.50 11.55 -11.37
C GLU A 166 53.22 11.36 -10.03
N ASP A 167 52.59 10.67 -9.09
CA ASP A 167 53.31 10.00 -7.99
C ASP A 167 52.67 8.65 -7.65
N SER A 168 53.23 7.61 -8.28
CA SER A 168 52.99 6.21 -7.98
C SER A 168 53.45 5.84 -6.57
N LYS A 169 52.50 5.52 -5.68
CA LYS A 169 52.41 4.23 -4.95
C LYS A 169 51.33 4.31 -3.88
N ASN A 170 50.55 3.21 -3.83
CA ASN A 170 49.63 2.85 -2.76
C ASN A 170 48.20 3.36 -2.92
N ASP A 171 47.45 2.77 -3.86
CA ASP A 171 45.99 2.88 -3.78
C ASP A 171 45.18 1.66 -4.26
N ALA A 172 45.65 0.46 -3.92
CA ALA A 172 44.82 -0.75 -4.07
C ALA A 172 43.65 -0.80 -3.05
N SER A 173 43.55 0.18 -2.13
CA SER A 173 42.52 0.23 -1.07
C SER A 173 41.35 1.19 -1.35
N THR A 174 41.45 2.16 -2.26
CA THR A 174 40.30 3.03 -2.57
C THR A 174 39.27 2.37 -3.49
N PHE A 175 39.64 1.36 -4.27
CA PHE A 175 38.71 0.70 -5.20
C PHE A 175 37.57 -0.07 -4.53
N PHE A 176 37.67 -0.38 -3.23
CA PHE A 176 36.61 -1.08 -2.48
C PHE A 176 35.67 -0.17 -1.68
N ASN A 177 35.94 1.15 -1.61
CA ASN A 177 35.10 2.08 -0.84
C ASN A 177 34.22 2.99 -1.70
N VAL A 178 34.27 2.85 -3.03
CA VAL A 178 33.35 3.54 -3.93
C VAL A 178 31.99 2.82 -3.89
N LYS A 179 31.20 3.11 -2.86
CA LYS A 179 29.80 2.71 -2.80
C LYS A 179 29.10 3.30 -4.01
N PHE A 180 28.74 2.45 -4.96
CA PHE A 180 27.93 2.80 -6.12
C PHE A 180 26.60 3.41 -5.62
N VAL A 181 26.51 4.74 -5.60
CA VAL A 181 25.27 5.45 -5.26
C VAL A 181 24.42 5.45 -6.52
N ALA A 182 23.39 4.60 -6.53
CA ALA A 182 22.37 4.62 -7.56
C ALA A 182 21.72 6.02 -7.63
N PRO A 183 21.42 6.54 -8.85
CA PRO A 183 20.78 7.84 -9.00
C PRO A 183 19.48 7.92 -8.20
N GLY A 184 19.40 8.88 -7.26
CA GLY A 184 18.18 9.13 -6.46
C GLY A 184 18.29 8.86 -4.95
N ARG A 185 19.41 8.33 -4.45
CA ARG A 185 19.67 8.34 -3.00
C ARG A 185 20.38 9.62 -2.60
N THR A 186 19.67 10.49 -1.88
CA THR A 186 20.32 11.55 -1.11
C THR A 186 21.29 10.88 -0.14
N ALA A 187 22.58 11.17 -0.29
CA ALA A 187 23.60 10.83 0.69
C ALA A 187 23.43 11.73 1.92
N GLY A 188 22.30 11.60 2.61
CA GLY A 188 22.22 11.99 4.00
C GLY A 188 23.03 10.95 4.76
N ALA A 189 24.11 11.37 5.40
CA ALA A 189 24.77 10.57 6.42
C ALA A 189 23.79 10.37 7.58
N PHE A 190 22.79 9.50 7.40
CA PHE A 190 22.05 8.96 8.53
C PHE A 190 23.08 8.24 9.38
N ASP A 191 23.15 8.64 10.66
CA ASP A 191 24.01 7.98 11.61
C ASP A 191 23.67 6.48 11.57
N ASN A 192 24.61 5.67 11.09
CA ASN A 192 24.40 4.23 10.96
C ASN A 192 24.08 3.62 12.32
N ASP A 193 24.50 4.25 13.41
CA ASP A 193 24.23 3.79 14.76
C ASP A 193 22.79 4.11 15.19
N GLU A 194 22.21 5.23 14.76
CA GLU A 194 20.77 5.50 14.91
C GLU A 194 19.93 4.49 14.14
N HIS A 195 20.28 4.21 12.88
CA HIS A 195 19.57 3.24 12.07
C HIS A 195 19.60 1.83 12.71
N LYS A 196 20.77 1.38 13.19
CA LYS A 196 20.89 0.10 13.90
C LYS A 196 20.07 0.05 15.18
N ARG A 197 19.98 1.17 15.93
CA ARG A 197 19.16 1.26 17.14
C ARG A 197 17.69 1.12 16.79
N PHE A 198 17.22 1.86 15.79
CA PHE A 198 15.84 1.79 15.32
C PHE A 198 15.46 0.37 14.88
N VAL A 199 16.34 -0.30 14.12
CA VAL A 199 16.10 -1.69 13.69
C VAL A 199 16.02 -2.64 14.89
N ARG A 200 16.84 -2.47 15.92
CA ARG A 200 16.75 -3.28 17.15
C ARG A 200 15.45 -3.00 17.91
N GLU A 201 15.11 -1.73 18.08
CA GLU A 201 13.88 -1.29 18.75
C GLU A 201 12.63 -1.87 18.07
N VAL A 202 12.54 -1.78 16.74
CA VAL A 202 11.43 -2.37 15.99
C VAL A 202 11.35 -3.89 16.19
N HIS A 203 12.48 -4.61 16.24
CA HIS A 203 12.44 -6.05 16.53
C HIS A 203 11.97 -6.34 17.95
N GLU A 204 12.39 -5.54 18.92
CA GLU A 204 11.96 -5.66 20.31
C GLU A 204 10.45 -5.38 20.44
N GLU A 205 9.93 -4.33 19.80
CA GLU A 205 8.50 -4.02 19.74
C GLU A 205 7.69 -5.16 19.12
N VAL A 206 8.17 -5.73 18.01
CA VAL A 206 7.52 -6.87 17.36
C VAL A 206 7.50 -8.10 18.27
N ASN A 207 8.58 -8.35 19.01
CA ASN A 207 8.64 -9.45 19.97
C ASN A 207 7.66 -9.23 21.13
N GLN A 208 7.61 -8.03 21.70
CA GLN A 208 6.65 -7.68 22.75
C GLN A 208 5.21 -7.82 22.27
N ALA A 209 4.89 -7.37 21.05
CA ALA A 209 3.57 -7.53 20.46
C ALA A 209 3.20 -9.02 20.27
N ARG A 210 4.17 -9.87 19.89
CA ARG A 210 3.97 -11.31 19.79
C ARG A 210 3.70 -11.94 21.16
N GLU A 211 4.42 -11.54 22.19
CA GLU A 211 4.21 -12.00 23.57
C GLU A 211 2.83 -11.61 24.09
N GLN A 212 2.45 -10.33 23.98
CA GLN A 212 1.11 -9.85 24.36
C GLN A 212 -0.02 -10.58 23.62
N ALA A 213 0.17 -10.87 22.32
CA ALA A 213 -0.80 -11.64 21.56
C ALA A 213 -0.91 -13.08 22.06
N SER A 214 0.19 -13.68 22.52
CA SER A 214 0.20 -15.02 23.12
C SER A 214 -0.49 -15.04 24.49
N GLU A 215 -0.24 -14.03 25.33
CA GLU A 215 -0.87 -13.87 26.63
C GLU A 215 -2.39 -13.67 26.50
N LEU A 216 -2.83 -12.85 25.53
CA LEU A 216 -4.25 -12.66 25.25
C LEU A 216 -4.94 -13.95 24.79
N LYS A 217 -4.24 -14.81 24.03
CA LYS A 217 -4.76 -16.12 23.65
C LYS A 217 -4.88 -17.04 24.87
N LEU A 218 -3.86 -17.08 25.73
CA LEU A 218 -3.88 -17.88 26.97
C LEU A 218 -5.04 -17.45 27.86
N ARG A 219 -5.22 -16.15 28.08
CA ARG A 219 -6.33 -15.61 28.88
C ARG A 219 -7.69 -15.98 28.31
N ARG A 220 -7.87 -15.96 26.98
CA ARG A 220 -9.11 -16.41 26.34
C ARG A 220 -9.34 -17.91 26.53
N GLN A 221 -8.28 -18.70 26.48
CA GLN A 221 -8.35 -20.14 26.72
C GLN A 221 -8.76 -20.43 28.17
N GLU A 222 -8.13 -19.78 29.16
CA GLU A 222 -8.51 -19.89 30.57
C GLU A 222 -9.97 -19.50 30.81
N GLN A 223 -10.46 -18.42 30.17
CA GLN A 223 -11.87 -18.04 30.24
C GLN A 223 -12.81 -19.11 29.64
N ALA A 224 -12.39 -19.75 28.54
CA ALA A 224 -13.15 -20.85 27.94
C ALA A 224 -13.15 -22.10 28.83
N GLU A 225 -12.02 -22.42 29.46
CA GLU A 225 -11.86 -23.54 30.37
C GLU A 225 -12.67 -23.34 31.66
N THR A 226 -12.57 -22.18 32.30
CA THR A 226 -13.40 -21.83 33.47
C THR A 226 -14.90 -21.88 33.14
N ARG A 227 -15.31 -21.44 31.94
CA ARG A 227 -16.70 -21.58 31.48
C ARG A 227 -17.09 -23.05 31.30
N ARG A 228 -16.21 -23.86 30.72
CA ARG A 228 -16.42 -25.31 30.52
C ARG A 228 -16.54 -26.03 31.87
N GLU A 229 -15.70 -25.69 32.85
CA GLU A 229 -15.75 -26.25 34.20
C GLU A 229 -17.04 -25.87 34.92
N LYS A 230 -17.45 -24.59 34.85
CA LYS A 230 -18.74 -24.13 35.42
C LYS A 230 -19.92 -24.91 34.82
N LEU A 231 -19.91 -25.13 33.50
CA LEU A 231 -20.94 -25.94 32.84
C LEU A 231 -20.90 -27.40 33.31
N ARG A 232 -19.70 -27.99 33.46
CA ARG A 232 -19.53 -29.36 33.97
C ARG A 232 -20.07 -29.48 35.40
N GLN A 233 -19.76 -28.53 36.28
CA GLN A 233 -20.27 -28.50 37.65
C GLN A 233 -21.79 -28.33 37.69
N ALA A 234 -22.34 -27.42 36.88
CA ALA A 234 -23.79 -27.22 36.79
C ALA A 234 -24.52 -28.49 36.29
N TYR A 235 -23.93 -29.21 35.33
CA TYR A 235 -24.46 -30.49 34.85
C TYR A 235 -24.47 -31.56 35.96
N LEU A 236 -23.37 -31.71 36.70
CA LEU A 236 -23.30 -32.64 37.83
C LEU A 236 -24.31 -32.29 38.93
N ARG A 237 -24.47 -31.01 39.26
CA ARG A 237 -25.49 -30.55 40.22
C ARG A 237 -26.90 -30.92 39.76
N LYS A 238 -27.22 -30.71 38.47
CA LYS A 238 -28.52 -31.11 37.90
C LYS A 238 -28.75 -32.61 37.96
N LEU A 239 -27.71 -33.44 37.75
CA LEU A 239 -27.84 -34.89 37.89
C LEU A 239 -28.16 -35.30 39.33
N LEU A 240 -27.47 -34.71 40.31
CA LEU A 240 -27.74 -34.96 41.73
C LEU A 240 -29.14 -34.51 42.14
N GLU A 241 -29.57 -33.34 41.68
CA GLU A 241 -30.92 -32.83 41.96
C GLU A 241 -32.00 -33.76 41.38
N LYS A 242 -31.80 -34.29 40.15
CA LYS A 242 -32.70 -35.29 39.57
C LYS A 242 -32.76 -36.58 40.38
N GLN A 243 -31.62 -37.08 40.85
CA GLN A 243 -31.58 -38.27 41.72
C GLN A 243 -32.31 -38.04 43.04
N LYS A 244 -32.10 -36.87 43.68
CA LYS A 244 -32.82 -36.49 44.91
C LYS A 244 -34.31 -36.33 44.69
N ALA A 245 -34.73 -35.76 43.55
CA ALA A 245 -36.14 -35.63 43.21
C ALA A 245 -36.79 -37.01 42.98
N ALA A 246 -36.09 -37.94 42.32
CA ALA A 246 -36.55 -39.31 42.14
C ALA A 246 -36.68 -40.06 43.49
N SER A 247 -35.68 -39.98 44.37
CA SER A 247 -35.76 -40.63 45.69
C SER A 247 -36.86 -40.05 46.57
N ASN A 248 -37.11 -38.74 46.50
CA ASN A 248 -38.19 -38.11 47.26
C ASN A 248 -39.57 -38.51 46.72
N ALA A 249 -39.71 -38.71 45.41
CA ALA A 249 -40.96 -39.18 44.79
C ALA A 249 -41.26 -40.65 45.10
N GLU A 250 -40.25 -41.48 45.39
CA GLU A 250 -40.44 -42.88 45.81
C GLU A 250 -40.80 -43.03 47.31
N GLN A 251 -40.62 -41.98 48.12
CA GLN A 251 -40.92 -41.98 49.56
C GLN A 251 -42.29 -41.39 49.92
N THR A 252 -43.03 -40.87 48.94
CA THR A 252 -44.42 -40.37 49.09
C THR A 252 -45.41 -41.36 48.52
#